data_AF-E0E2W4-F1
#
_entry.id   AF-E0E2W4-F1
#
_cell.length_a   1.000
_cell.length_b   1.000
_cell.length_c   1.000
_cell.angle_alpha   90.00
_cell.angle_beta   90.00
_cell.angle_gamma   90.00
#
_symmetry.space_group_name_H-M   'P 1'
#
loop_
_entity.id
_entity.type
_entity.pdbx_description
1 polymer ?
#
loop_
_entity_poly.entity_id
_entity_poly.type
_entity_poly.pdbx_seq_one_letter_code
_entity_poly.pdbx_strand_id
1 'polypeptide(L)'
;MGFKINMDNMDLIYFLNFYDKKNYKKLIILGVILLSIGFYCISRKSVGINIFSWGIALCFLYATWLAFKEVNELNKYAVKSQVNMMRLRCLGFLVMSILLFVFPRQVNMILSILLGIYLLYKEIRYFLKCRNYAGYSFGTWDIIKVILGLMLIISPLFFTRFLVSVLSFIAIVFGISFIAAGVRLVND
;
A
#
# COMPACT_ATOMS: atom_id res chain seq x y z
N MET A 1 -14.63 -33.44 -12.42
CA MET A 1 -14.43 -32.18 -13.17
C MET A 1 -13.40 -31.36 -12.44
N GLY A 2 -12.20 -31.24 -13.01
CA GLY A 2 -11.07 -30.54 -12.40
C GLY A 2 -11.36 -29.05 -12.27
N PHE A 3 -11.37 -28.56 -11.02
CA PHE A 3 -11.43 -27.14 -10.73
C PHE A 3 -10.13 -26.51 -11.21
N LYS A 4 -10.19 -25.86 -12.38
CA LYS A 4 -9.14 -24.99 -12.90
C LYS A 4 -9.08 -23.80 -11.94
N ILE A 5 -8.15 -23.84 -10.98
CA ILE A 5 -7.90 -22.72 -10.07
C ILE A 5 -7.35 -21.60 -10.95
N ASN A 6 -8.23 -20.68 -11.30
CA ASN A 6 -7.93 -19.49 -12.06
C ASN A 6 -6.96 -18.63 -11.22
N MET A 7 -5.80 -18.24 -11.78
CA MET A 7 -4.79 -17.42 -11.07
C MET A 7 -5.38 -16.14 -10.48
N ASP A 8 -6.42 -15.59 -11.11
CA ASP A 8 -7.18 -14.42 -10.60
C ASP A 8 -7.90 -14.68 -9.27
N ASN A 9 -8.36 -15.91 -9.02
CA ASN A 9 -9.01 -16.26 -7.75
C ASN A 9 -8.00 -16.48 -6.63
N MET A 10 -6.75 -16.81 -6.95
CA MET A 10 -5.71 -17.03 -5.94
C MET A 10 -5.37 -15.72 -5.23
N ASP A 11 -5.13 -14.65 -5.98
CA ASP A 11 -4.84 -13.33 -5.41
C ASP A 11 -6.02 -12.77 -4.59
N LEU A 12 -7.26 -13.05 -5.01
CA LEU A 12 -8.47 -12.66 -4.29
C LEU A 12 -8.63 -13.42 -2.96
N ILE A 13 -8.38 -14.74 -2.95
CA ILE A 13 -8.46 -15.59 -1.76
C ILE A 13 -7.39 -15.18 -0.72
N TYR A 14 -6.18 -14.82 -1.15
CA TYR A 14 -5.13 -14.36 -0.24
C TYR A 14 -5.33 -12.93 0.27
N PHE A 15 -5.96 -12.04 -0.50
CA PHE A 15 -6.39 -10.72 0.00
C PHE A 15 -7.47 -10.84 1.06
N LEU A 16 -8.44 -11.75 0.87
CA LEU A 16 -9.46 -12.06 1.89
C LEU A 16 -8.84 -12.58 3.19
N ASN A 17 -7.78 -13.38 3.11
CA ASN A 17 -7.11 -13.97 4.28
C ASN A 17 -6.34 -12.93 5.13
N PHE A 18 -5.98 -11.77 4.55
CA PHE A 18 -5.39 -10.65 5.29
C PHE A 18 -6.42 -9.94 6.17
N TYR A 19 -7.71 -9.99 5.78
CA TYR A 19 -8.88 -9.50 6.53
C TYR A 19 -9.56 -10.61 7.36
N ASP A 20 -8.81 -11.61 7.79
CA ASP A 20 -9.31 -12.59 8.75
C ASP A 20 -9.37 -11.96 10.16
N LYS A 21 -10.44 -12.26 10.91
CA LYS A 21 -10.66 -11.83 12.30
C LYS A 21 -9.45 -12.15 13.17
N LYS A 22 -8.73 -13.25 12.93
CA LYS A 22 -7.50 -13.56 13.68
C LYS A 22 -6.38 -12.52 13.55
N ASN A 23 -6.38 -11.72 12.48
CA ASN A 23 -5.32 -10.78 12.15
C ASN A 23 -5.66 -9.31 12.50
N TYR A 24 -6.80 -9.03 13.15
CA TYR A 24 -7.22 -7.64 13.46
C TYR A 24 -6.15 -6.86 14.24
N LYS A 25 -5.49 -7.49 15.22
CA LYS A 25 -4.44 -6.82 16.03
C LYS A 25 -3.24 -6.40 15.18
N LYS A 26 -2.86 -7.25 14.22
CA LYS A 26 -1.73 -6.99 13.30
C LYS A 26 -2.04 -5.79 12.40
N LEU A 27 -3.27 -5.70 11.90
CA LEU A 27 -3.76 -4.58 11.08
C LEU A 27 -3.78 -3.26 11.84
N ILE A 28 -4.28 -3.27 13.08
CA ILE A 28 -4.31 -2.07 13.93
C ILE A 28 -2.88 -1.59 14.23
N ILE A 29 -1.96 -2.50 14.59
CA ILE A 29 -0.56 -2.15 14.86
C ILE A 29 0.11 -1.55 13.61
N LEU A 30 -0.08 -2.17 12.44
CA LEU A 30 0.43 -1.65 11.17
C LEU A 30 -0.11 -0.24 10.88
N GLY A 31 -1.41 -0.03 11.10
CA GLY A 31 -2.07 1.25 10.91
C GLY A 31 -1.54 2.35 11.84
N VAL A 32 -1.31 2.03 13.11
CA VAL A 32 -0.74 2.96 14.11
C VAL A 32 0.70 3.33 13.76
N ILE A 33 1.51 2.38 13.29
CA ILE A 33 2.89 2.64 12.84
C ILE A 33 2.87 3.60 11.64
N LEU A 34 2.03 3.35 10.64
CA LEU A 34 1.90 4.21 9.45
C LEU A 34 1.46 5.63 9.82
N LEU A 35 0.47 5.75 10.72
CA LEU A 35 -0.01 7.03 11.23
C LEU A 35 1.08 7.81 11.94
N SER A 36 1.83 7.14 12.82
CA SER A 36 2.92 7.76 13.58
C SER A 36 4.02 8.29 12.67
N ILE A 37 4.41 7.52 11.65
CA ILE A 37 5.42 7.93 10.66
C ILE A 37 4.92 9.11 9.83
N GLY A 38 3.67 9.03 9.33
CA GLY A 38 3.08 10.09 8.53
C GLY A 38 2.94 11.41 9.29
N PHE A 39 2.47 11.35 10.54
CA PHE A 39 2.33 12.54 11.39
C PHE A 39 3.70 13.13 11.76
N TYR A 40 4.69 12.29 12.06
CA TYR A 40 6.05 12.73 12.35
C TYR A 40 6.71 13.45 11.17
N CYS A 41 6.51 12.93 9.96
CA CYS A 41 7.08 13.53 8.74
C CYS A 41 6.39 14.84 8.33
N ILE A 42 5.10 15.00 8.61
CA ILE A 42 4.39 16.28 8.39
C ILE A 42 4.79 17.33 9.45
N SER A 43 4.93 16.92 10.71
CA SER A 43 5.16 17.84 11.83
C SER A 43 6.53 18.51 11.81
N ARG A 44 7.56 17.82 11.34
CA ARG A 44 8.92 18.39 11.25
C ARG A 44 9.28 18.74 9.81
N LYS A 45 9.25 20.03 9.48
CA LYS A 45 9.65 20.59 8.17
C LYS A 45 11.07 20.24 7.71
N SER A 46 11.94 19.78 8.61
CA SER A 46 13.32 19.37 8.29
C SER A 46 13.48 17.88 7.94
N VAL A 47 12.40 17.09 8.01
CA VAL A 47 12.47 15.64 7.78
C VAL A 47 12.64 15.39 6.28
N GLY A 48 13.85 14.97 5.92
CA GLY A 48 14.19 14.59 4.55
C GLY A 48 13.55 13.26 4.14
N ILE A 49 13.52 13.01 2.83
CA ILE A 49 12.99 11.79 2.21
C ILE A 49 13.57 10.49 2.81
N ASN A 50 14.80 10.56 3.33
CA ASN A 50 15.50 9.42 3.93
C ASN A 50 14.78 8.93 5.20
N ILE A 51 14.37 9.83 6.10
CA ILE A 51 13.73 9.46 7.37
C ILE A 51 12.34 8.87 7.12
N PHE A 52 11.58 9.46 6.18
CA PHE A 52 10.30 8.91 5.74
C PHE A 52 10.48 7.50 5.16
N SER A 53 11.47 7.32 4.29
CA SER A 53 11.80 6.03 3.70
C SER A 53 12.21 4.99 4.74
N TRP A 54 13.00 5.37 5.75
CA TRP A 54 13.38 4.47 6.84
C TRP A 54 12.18 4.08 7.70
N GLY A 55 11.26 5.02 7.96
CA GLY A 55 9.99 4.72 8.64
C GLY A 55 9.16 3.69 7.86
N ILE A 56 8.99 3.89 6.56
CA ILE A 56 8.29 2.92 5.70
C ILE A 56 9.05 1.59 5.67
N ALA A 57 10.37 1.60 5.58
CA ALA A 57 11.18 0.38 5.58
C ALA A 57 10.97 -0.44 6.86
N LEU A 58 10.91 0.20 8.02
CA LEU A 58 10.55 -0.47 9.29
C LEU A 58 9.16 -1.10 9.23
N CYS A 59 8.19 -0.45 8.60
CA CYS A 59 6.87 -1.01 8.37
C CYS A 59 6.91 -2.25 7.47
N PHE A 60 7.73 -2.25 6.40
CA PHE A 60 7.94 -3.42 5.56
C PHE A 60 8.68 -4.54 6.29
N LEU A 61 9.66 -4.25 7.15
CA LEU A 61 10.30 -5.26 7.99
C LEU A 61 9.30 -5.92 8.95
N TYR A 62 8.40 -5.13 9.54
CA TYR A 62 7.33 -5.68 10.37
C TYR A 62 6.41 -6.59 9.56
N ALA A 63 6.05 -6.20 8.33
CA ALA A 63 5.27 -7.04 7.42
C ALA A 63 6.02 -8.33 7.02
N THR A 64 7.33 -8.25 6.77
CA THR A 64 8.19 -9.41 6.51
C THR A 64 8.22 -10.35 7.70
N TRP A 65 8.35 -9.84 8.93
CA TRP A 65 8.32 -10.64 10.15
C TRP A 65 6.98 -11.39 10.30
N LEU A 66 5.87 -10.72 10.05
CA LEU A 66 4.54 -11.34 10.07
C LEU A 66 4.41 -12.44 9.01
N ALA A 67 4.85 -12.17 7.77
CA ALA A 67 4.84 -13.15 6.69
C ALA A 67 5.73 -14.36 7.00
N PHE A 68 6.88 -14.15 7.64
CA PHE A 68 7.77 -15.24 8.06
C PHE A 68 7.13 -16.15 9.11
N LYS A 69 6.41 -15.56 10.08
CA LYS A 69 5.66 -16.34 11.08
C LYS A 69 4.58 -17.20 10.42
N GLU A 70 3.85 -16.62 9.47
CA GLU A 70 2.81 -17.35 8.71
C GLU A 70 3.43 -18.47 7.86
N VAL A 71 4.54 -18.23 7.16
CA VAL A 71 5.26 -19.29 6.43
C VAL A 71 5.68 -20.42 7.35
N ASN A 72 6.16 -20.12 8.57
CA ASN A 72 6.59 -21.15 9.52
C ASN A 72 5.43 -22.01 10.02
N GLU A 73 4.24 -21.42 10.19
CA GLU A 73 3.02 -22.15 10.52
C GLU A 73 2.52 -22.97 9.32
N LEU A 74 2.48 -22.40 8.11
CA LEU A 74 2.08 -23.12 6.90
C LEU A 74 3.02 -24.28 6.55
N ASN A 75 4.33 -24.15 6.82
CA ASN A 75 5.30 -25.20 6.53
C ASN A 75 5.04 -26.51 7.32
N LYS A 76 4.24 -26.45 8.41
CA LYS A 76 3.86 -27.63 9.19
C LYS A 76 2.65 -28.38 8.61
N TYR A 77 1.79 -27.71 7.83
CA TYR A 77 0.46 -28.24 7.48
C TYR A 77 0.10 -28.13 5.98
N ALA A 78 0.80 -27.31 5.19
CA ALA A 78 0.41 -26.96 3.82
C ALA A 78 1.32 -27.58 2.75
N VAL A 79 0.78 -27.66 1.53
CA VAL A 79 1.47 -28.17 0.34
C VAL A 79 2.64 -27.26 -0.06
N LYS A 80 3.78 -27.86 -0.45
CA LYS A 80 5.03 -27.15 -0.78
C LYS A 80 4.88 -25.98 -1.77
N SER A 81 3.93 -26.04 -2.71
CA SER A 81 3.66 -24.98 -3.67
C SER A 81 3.14 -23.69 -3.02
N GLN A 82 2.21 -23.80 -2.06
CA GLN A 82 1.65 -22.66 -1.34
C GLN A 82 2.70 -22.04 -0.40
N VAL A 83 3.54 -22.87 0.22
CA VAL A 83 4.64 -22.42 1.08
C VAL A 83 5.67 -21.62 0.27
N ASN A 84 6.03 -22.08 -0.93
CA ASN A 84 6.96 -21.35 -1.80
C ASN A 84 6.42 -19.98 -2.24
N MET A 85 5.12 -19.88 -2.52
CA MET A 85 4.51 -18.61 -2.91
C MET A 85 4.52 -17.59 -1.75
N MET A 86 4.23 -18.04 -0.52
CA MET A 86 4.34 -17.18 0.67
C MET A 86 5.79 -16.79 1.00
N ARG A 87 6.76 -17.69 0.79
CA ARG A 87 8.19 -17.37 0.88
C ARG A 87 8.60 -16.28 -0.10
N LEU A 88 8.11 -16.35 -1.34
CA LEU A 88 8.40 -15.36 -2.37
C LEU A 88 7.84 -13.98 -2.00
N ARG A 89 6.65 -13.92 -1.39
CA ARG A 89 6.07 -12.69 -0.83
C ARG A 89 6.92 -12.12 0.32
N CYS A 90 7.36 -12.96 1.25
CA CYS A 90 8.26 -12.57 2.34
C CYS A 90 9.57 -12.00 1.81
N LEU A 91 10.15 -12.65 0.79
CA LEU A 91 11.36 -12.19 0.11
C LEU A 91 11.12 -10.83 -0.57
N GLY A 92 9.98 -10.66 -1.23
CA GLY A 92 9.58 -9.38 -1.84
C GLY A 92 9.50 -8.22 -0.85
N PHE A 93 8.87 -8.42 0.32
CA PHE A 93 8.83 -7.39 1.36
C PHE A 93 10.21 -7.07 1.94
N LEU A 94 11.06 -8.09 2.12
CA LEU A 94 12.43 -7.91 2.60
C LEU A 94 13.26 -7.09 1.61
N VAL A 95 13.21 -7.44 0.33
CA VAL A 95 13.91 -6.72 -0.75
C VAL A 95 13.43 -5.27 -0.80
N MET A 96 12.12 -5.02 -0.76
CA MET A 96 11.57 -3.66 -0.74
C MET A 96 12.05 -2.85 0.45
N SER A 97 12.13 -3.46 1.64
CA SER A 97 12.69 -2.77 2.80
C SER A 97 14.16 -2.39 2.61
N ILE A 98 14.99 -3.29 2.06
CA ILE A 98 16.41 -3.00 1.81
C ILE A 98 16.52 -1.85 0.79
N LEU A 99 15.75 -1.91 -0.28
CA LEU A 99 15.74 -0.85 -1.31
C LEU A 99 15.37 0.51 -0.72
N LEU A 100 14.38 0.56 0.18
CA LEU A 100 13.98 1.80 0.87
C LEU A 100 15.07 2.34 1.82
N PHE A 101 15.91 1.49 2.39
CA PHE A 101 17.05 1.92 3.20
C PHE A 101 18.22 2.45 2.36
N VAL A 102 18.58 1.72 1.30
CA VAL A 102 19.77 2.00 0.48
C VAL A 102 19.51 3.11 -0.54
N PHE A 103 18.35 3.10 -1.20
CA PHE A 103 17.99 4.04 -2.26
C PHE A 103 16.67 4.78 -1.98
N PRO A 104 16.57 5.51 -0.86
CA PRO A 104 15.32 6.11 -0.41
C PRO A 104 14.73 7.09 -1.44
N ARG A 105 15.58 7.87 -2.13
CA ARG A 105 15.11 8.87 -3.09
C ARG A 105 14.55 8.26 -4.37
N GLN A 106 15.22 7.26 -4.93
CA GLN A 106 14.83 6.62 -6.18
C GLN A 106 13.55 5.80 -6.00
N VAL A 107 13.46 5.05 -4.91
CA VAL A 107 12.29 4.21 -4.61
C VAL A 107 11.05 5.06 -4.36
N ASN A 108 11.13 6.11 -3.55
CA ASN A 108 10.00 7.00 -3.30
C ASN A 108 9.57 7.78 -4.56
N MET A 109 10.51 8.11 -5.45
CA MET A 109 10.20 8.70 -6.75
C MET A 109 9.41 7.73 -7.64
N ILE A 110 9.88 6.49 -7.77
CA ILE A 110 9.18 5.46 -8.56
C ILE A 110 7.80 5.16 -7.96
N LEU A 111 7.69 5.04 -6.63
CA LEU A 111 6.42 4.84 -5.95
C LEU A 111 5.43 5.99 -6.18
N SER A 112 5.91 7.24 -6.12
CA SER A 112 5.08 8.42 -6.40
C SER A 112 4.56 8.42 -7.84
N ILE A 113 5.42 8.12 -8.82
CA ILE A 113 5.04 8.05 -10.23
C ILE A 113 4.01 6.92 -10.45
N LEU A 114 4.27 5.73 -9.91
CA LEU A 114 3.36 4.59 -9.99
C LEU A 114 1.99 4.92 -9.38
N LEU A 115 1.97 5.55 -8.20
CA LEU A 115 0.74 6.00 -7.54
C LEU A 115 -0.01 7.04 -8.39
N GLY A 116 0.70 8.02 -8.95
CA GLY A 116 0.11 9.01 -9.84
C GLY A 116 -0.51 8.39 -11.09
N ILE A 117 0.21 7.48 -11.76
CA ILE A 117 -0.29 6.73 -12.93
C ILE A 117 -1.51 5.89 -12.55
N TYR A 118 -1.46 5.18 -11.42
CA TYR A 118 -2.57 4.35 -10.95
C TYR A 118 -3.83 5.18 -10.70
N LEU A 119 -3.67 6.36 -10.07
CA LEU A 119 -4.78 7.27 -9.78
C LEU A 119 -5.40 7.80 -11.08
N LEU A 120 -4.57 8.22 -12.04
CA LEU A 120 -5.05 8.65 -13.37
C LEU A 120 -5.74 7.52 -14.12
N TYR A 121 -5.15 6.32 -14.12
CA TYR A 121 -5.75 5.15 -14.79
C TYR A 121 -7.14 4.82 -14.21
N LYS A 122 -7.28 4.85 -12.88
CA LYS A 122 -8.56 4.61 -12.21
C LYS A 122 -9.60 5.64 -12.62
N GLU A 123 -9.23 6.91 -12.66
CA GLU A 123 -10.13 8.00 -13.04
C GLU A 123 -10.51 7.93 -14.52
N ILE A 124 -9.56 7.65 -15.41
CA ILE A 124 -9.82 7.44 -16.85
C ILE A 124 -10.77 6.25 -17.05
N ARG A 125 -10.55 5.12 -16.36
CA ARG A 125 -11.44 3.96 -16.47
C ARG A 125 -12.84 4.28 -15.96
N TYR A 126 -12.94 5.03 -14.86
CA TYR A 126 -14.23 5.46 -14.31
C TYR A 126 -14.96 6.39 -15.29
N PHE A 127 -14.25 7.37 -15.85
CA PHE A 127 -14.77 8.25 -16.89
C PHE A 127 -15.27 7.47 -18.12
N LEU A 128 -14.48 6.54 -18.64
CA LEU A 128 -14.86 5.71 -19.79
C LEU A 128 -16.11 4.86 -19.53
N LYS A 129 -16.29 4.38 -18.29
CA LYS A 129 -17.46 3.60 -17.89
C LYS A 129 -18.71 4.48 -17.73
N CYS A 130 -18.53 5.70 -17.20
CA CYS A 130 -19.63 6.61 -16.88
C CYS A 130 -20.05 7.51 -18.05
N ARG A 131 -19.23 7.64 -19.11
CA ARG A 131 -19.51 8.51 -20.28
C ARG A 131 -20.82 8.22 -21.02
N ASN A 132 -21.33 6.99 -20.91
CA ASN A 132 -22.56 6.55 -21.58
C ASN A 132 -23.83 6.76 -20.73
N TYR A 133 -23.71 7.23 -19.49
CA TYR A 133 -24.85 7.48 -18.61
C TYR A 133 -25.32 8.92 -18.74
N ALA A 134 -26.58 9.12 -19.10
CA ALA A 134 -27.21 10.44 -19.12
C ALA A 134 -27.21 11.04 -17.70
N GLY A 135 -26.57 12.21 -17.54
CA GLY A 135 -26.44 12.91 -16.26
C GLY A 135 -25.06 12.83 -15.59
N TYR A 136 -24.07 12.16 -16.21
CA TYR A 136 -22.70 12.20 -15.71
C TYR A 136 -22.06 13.56 -16.02
N SER A 137 -21.79 14.34 -14.97
CA SER A 137 -20.98 15.56 -15.04
C SER A 137 -19.63 15.30 -14.38
N PHE A 138 -18.54 15.73 -15.03
CA PHE A 138 -17.20 15.63 -14.49
C PHE A 138 -17.09 16.57 -13.28
N GLY A 139 -17.16 16.01 -12.07
CA GLY A 139 -17.27 16.80 -10.85
C GLY A 139 -15.95 17.47 -10.48
N THR A 140 -16.02 18.50 -9.63
CA THR A 140 -14.85 19.19 -9.08
C THR A 140 -13.88 18.22 -8.38
N TRP A 141 -14.40 17.17 -7.74
CA TRP A 141 -13.60 16.12 -7.11
C TRP A 141 -12.77 15.30 -8.08
N ASP A 142 -13.28 15.03 -9.28
CA ASP A 142 -12.60 14.24 -10.29
C ASP A 142 -11.47 15.06 -10.92
N ILE A 143 -11.68 16.36 -11.10
CA ILE A 143 -10.65 17.33 -11.50
C ILE A 143 -9.51 17.37 -10.47
N ILE A 144 -9.83 17.46 -9.17
CA ILE A 144 -8.83 17.47 -8.09
C ILE A 144 -7.99 16.19 -8.12
N LYS A 145 -8.62 15.02 -8.30
CA LYS A 145 -7.91 13.73 -8.41
C LYS A 145 -6.96 13.71 -9.60
N VAL A 146 -7.39 14.19 -10.76
CA VAL A 146 -6.54 14.25 -11.97
C VAL A 146 -5.34 15.17 -11.74
N ILE A 147 -5.56 16.37 -11.18
CA ILE A 147 -4.48 17.31 -10.86
C ILE A 147 -3.49 16.67 -9.86
N LEU A 148 -4.00 16.00 -8.83
CA LEU A 148 -3.17 15.33 -7.83
C LEU A 148 -2.36 14.17 -8.44
N GLY A 149 -2.97 13.40 -9.35
CA GLY A 149 -2.28 12.35 -10.12
C GLY A 149 -1.14 12.90 -10.99
N LEU A 150 -1.39 13.99 -11.71
CA LEU A 150 -0.36 14.68 -12.50
C LEU A 150 0.75 15.27 -11.63
N MET A 151 0.39 15.89 -10.50
CA MET A 151 1.36 16.38 -9.52
C MET A 151 2.23 15.26 -8.96
N LEU A 152 1.69 14.07 -8.69
CA LEU A 152 2.47 12.93 -8.21
C LEU A 152 3.49 12.40 -9.23
N ILE A 153 3.22 12.57 -10.52
CA ILE A 153 4.13 12.18 -11.60
C ILE A 153 5.23 13.22 -11.81
N ILE A 154 4.88 14.51 -11.77
CA ILE A 154 5.80 15.62 -12.05
C ILE A 154 6.61 16.02 -10.82
N SER A 155 6.00 16.00 -9.63
CA SER A 155 6.64 16.45 -8.38
C SER A 155 7.96 15.78 -8.02
N PRO A 156 8.16 14.46 -8.23
CA PRO A 156 9.42 13.82 -7.89
C PRO A 156 10.62 14.43 -8.61
N LEU A 157 10.41 15.01 -9.79
CA LEU A 157 11.47 15.64 -10.59
C LEU A 157 11.91 17.01 -10.05
N PHE A 158 11.06 17.73 -9.32
CA PHE A 158 11.30 19.13 -8.96
C PHE A 158 11.33 19.42 -7.45
N PHE A 159 10.53 18.73 -6.63
CA PHE A 159 10.36 19.06 -5.22
C PHE A 159 10.31 17.83 -4.31
N THR A 160 11.46 17.46 -3.74
CA THR A 160 11.57 16.35 -2.78
C THR A 160 10.74 16.55 -1.50
N ARG A 161 10.55 17.80 -1.05
CA ARG A 161 9.77 18.13 0.14
C ARG A 161 8.26 17.97 -0.08
N PHE A 162 7.76 18.40 -1.23
CA PHE A 162 6.36 18.22 -1.60
C PHE A 162 6.01 16.73 -1.66
N LEU A 163 6.89 15.94 -2.28
CA LEU A 163 6.74 14.49 -2.38
C LEU A 163 6.62 13.83 -1.00
N VAL A 164 7.48 14.18 -0.04
CA VAL A 164 7.40 13.64 1.33
C VAL A 164 6.07 14.04 1.99
N SER A 165 5.60 15.26 1.80
CA SER A 165 4.32 15.72 2.35
C SER A 165 3.14 14.92 1.79
N VAL A 166 3.09 14.72 0.47
CA VAL A 166 1.99 13.98 -0.17
C VAL A 166 2.03 12.50 0.20
N LEU A 167 3.21 11.87 0.18
CA LEU A 167 3.35 10.47 0.61
C LEU A 167 3.04 10.28 2.10
N SER A 168 3.37 11.24 2.95
CA SER A 168 2.99 11.21 4.37
C SER A 168 1.48 11.31 4.57
N PHE A 169 0.82 12.17 3.80
CA PHE A 169 -0.64 12.25 3.80
C PHE A 169 -1.27 10.93 3.35
N ILE A 170 -0.75 10.32 2.28
CA ILE A 170 -1.17 9.00 1.81
C ILE A 170 -0.97 7.94 2.91
N ALA A 171 0.19 7.94 3.57
CA ALA A 171 0.48 7.02 4.68
C ALA A 171 -0.50 7.18 5.84
N ILE A 172 -0.91 8.41 6.18
CA ILE A 172 -1.95 8.66 7.20
C ILE A 172 -3.29 8.08 6.77
N VAL A 173 -3.72 8.33 5.53
CA VAL A 173 -5.00 7.81 4.99
C VAL A 173 -5.02 6.28 4.99
N PHE A 174 -3.91 5.65 4.58
CA PHE A 174 -3.77 4.19 4.67
C PHE A 174 -3.74 3.71 6.13
N GLY A 175 -3.05 4.40 7.02
CA GLY A 175 -3.02 4.09 8.45
C GLY A 175 -4.41 4.08 9.08
N ILE A 176 -5.21 5.12 8.82
CA ILE A 176 -6.61 5.21 9.25
C ILE A 176 -7.44 4.07 8.66
N SER A 177 -7.25 3.78 7.37
CA SER A 177 -7.98 2.72 6.67
C SER A 177 -7.68 1.34 7.27
N PHE A 178 -6.42 1.06 7.64
CA PHE A 178 -6.02 -0.18 8.31
C PHE A 178 -6.57 -0.30 9.74
N ILE A 179 -6.61 0.81 10.50
CA ILE A 179 -7.24 0.81 11.83
C ILE A 179 -8.74 0.57 11.70
N ALA A 180 -9.43 1.27 10.79
CA ALA A 180 -10.86 1.11 10.57
C ALA A 180 -11.21 -0.32 10.13
N ALA A 181 -10.41 -0.91 9.24
CA ALA A 181 -10.50 -2.32 8.85
C ALA A 181 -10.34 -3.25 10.06
N GLY A 182 -9.29 -3.04 10.87
CA GLY A 182 -9.04 -3.83 12.07
C GLY A 182 -10.17 -3.74 13.09
N VAL A 183 -10.73 -2.55 13.34
CA VAL A 183 -11.84 -2.34 14.28
C VAL A 183 -13.12 -3.01 13.77
N ARG A 184 -13.41 -2.94 12.47
CA ARG A 184 -14.57 -3.66 11.89
C ARG A 184 -14.46 -5.16 12.13
N LEU A 185 -13.28 -5.75 11.89
CA LEU A 185 -13.02 -7.16 12.13
C LEU A 185 -13.05 -7.57 13.61
N VAL A 186 -12.93 -6.64 14.56
CA VAL A 186 -13.15 -6.92 15.99
C VAL A 186 -14.64 -7.05 16.29
N ASN A 187 -15.45 -6.21 15.64
CA ASN A 187 -16.87 -6.05 15.93
C ASN A 187 -17.79 -6.97 15.10
N ASP A 188 -17.32 -7.49 13.96
CA ASP A 188 -17.90 -8.63 13.23
C ASP A 188 -17.43 -9.94 13.88
#